data_AF-A0A9E1KQT0-F1
#
_entry.id   AF-A0A9E1KQT0-F1
#
_cell.length_a   1.000
_cell.length_b   1.000
_cell.length_c   1.000
_cell.angle_alpha   90.00
_cell.angle_beta   90.00
_cell.angle_gamma   90.00
#
_symmetry.space_group_name_H-M   'P 1'
#
loop_
_entity.id
_entity.type
_entity.pdbx_description
1 polymer ?
#
loop_
_entity_poly.entity_id
_entity_poly.type
_entity_poly.pdbx_seq_one_letter_code
_entity_poly.pdbx_strand_id
1 'polypeptide(L)'
;MPCFATWRRRSEVVSVITADRPGPSLGWINWTNCFCAVVETVAEAFVDPRPVLICLMGPTASGKTDLAIQIAEKLDCELVSVDSALVYRSLDIGSAKPDYPHHLIDIRDPLDIYTAADFETDAHKLAKEISGRGKIPLLVGGTMLYFKVFLEGLAAMPATNRDVRQAIEREAAERGWPYIHAQLALVDPQSAARLHPNHSQRLSRALGVYRSSGITLTQWQRQQGQQARPEDHFRVIQLAICPADRAVLHHRISQRFEAMMAAGFLAEVAALRARSD
;
A
#
# COMPACT_ATOMS: atom_id res chain seq x y z
N MET A 1 -19.91 20.86 -14.71
CA MET A 1 -18.60 21.35 -14.24
C MET A 1 -17.87 20.18 -13.60
N PRO A 2 -16.62 19.86 -13.97
CA PRO A 2 -15.88 18.81 -13.31
C PRO A 2 -15.47 19.30 -11.92
N CYS A 3 -15.80 18.53 -10.88
CA CYS A 3 -15.38 18.82 -9.51
C CYS A 3 -13.99 18.21 -9.31
N PHE A 4 -12.96 18.88 -9.85
CA PHE A 4 -11.57 18.60 -9.55
C PHE A 4 -11.23 19.24 -8.20
N ALA A 5 -10.96 18.43 -7.19
CA ALA A 5 -10.32 18.92 -5.97
C ALA A 5 -8.83 18.60 -6.07
N THR A 6 -8.04 19.58 -6.50
CA THR A 6 -6.57 19.52 -6.41
C THR A 6 -6.16 20.01 -5.03
N TRP A 7 -5.56 19.15 -4.22
CA TRP A 7 -4.98 19.57 -2.94
C TRP A 7 -3.47 19.74 -3.14
N ARG A 8 -3.02 21.00 -3.25
CA ARG A 8 -1.60 21.33 -3.40
C ARG A 8 -0.97 21.60 -2.02
N ARG A 9 -0.12 20.69 -1.54
CA ARG A 9 0.97 21.06 -0.61
C ARG A 9 2.29 20.95 -1.36
N ARG A 10 3.20 21.88 -1.05
CA ARG A 10 4.55 22.07 -1.61
C ARG A 10 5.08 20.80 -2.33
N SER A 11 5.26 20.90 -3.65
CA SER A 11 5.77 19.87 -4.58
C SER A 11 4.92 18.62 -4.85
N GLU A 12 3.85 18.34 -4.11
CA GLU A 12 2.96 17.18 -4.33
C GLU A 12 1.72 17.59 -5.13
N VAL A 13 1.55 17.03 -6.32
CA VAL A 13 0.26 17.06 -7.00
C VAL A 13 -0.49 15.82 -6.54
N VAL A 14 -1.35 15.98 -5.53
CA VAL A 14 -2.36 14.99 -5.19
C VAL A 14 -3.64 15.37 -5.91
N SER A 15 -3.94 14.66 -6.99
CA SER A 15 -5.19 14.85 -7.74
C SER A 15 -6.19 13.76 -7.34
N VAL A 16 -7.35 14.17 -6.84
CA VAL A 16 -8.46 13.26 -6.55
C VAL A 16 -9.34 13.11 -7.78
N ILE A 17 -9.53 11.86 -8.21
CA ILE A 17 -10.33 11.48 -9.37
C ILE A 17 -11.63 10.84 -8.88
N THR A 18 -12.78 11.42 -9.27
CA THR A 18 -14.11 10.90 -8.93
C THR A 18 -14.66 10.00 -10.05
N ALA A 19 -15.01 8.77 -9.71
CA ALA A 19 -15.39 7.72 -10.65
C ALA A 19 -16.93 7.55 -10.80
N ASP A 20 -17.63 8.63 -11.20
CA ASP A 20 -19.09 8.74 -11.03
C ASP A 20 -19.92 8.90 -12.31
N ARG A 21 -19.50 8.36 -13.48
CA ARG A 21 -20.41 8.30 -14.64
C ARG A 21 -20.50 6.93 -15.32
N PRO A 22 -21.70 6.31 -15.40
CA PRO A 22 -21.94 5.17 -16.27
C PRO A 22 -21.91 5.60 -17.75
N GLY A 23 -21.25 4.79 -18.59
CA GLY A 23 -21.35 4.93 -20.05
C GLY A 23 -22.70 4.42 -20.60
N PRO A 24 -23.07 4.77 -21.84
CA PRO A 24 -24.39 4.47 -22.42
C PRO A 24 -24.58 3.00 -22.87
N SER A 25 -23.55 2.17 -22.79
CA SER A 25 -23.62 0.72 -23.04
C SER A 25 -23.39 -0.03 -21.74
N LEU A 26 -24.16 -1.09 -21.47
CA LEU A 26 -23.98 -1.96 -20.30
C LEU A 26 -22.49 -2.30 -20.10
N GLY A 27 -21.89 -1.75 -19.04
CA GLY A 27 -20.51 -2.03 -18.63
C GLY A 27 -19.60 -0.80 -18.66
N TRP A 28 -19.06 -0.51 -17.48
CA TRP A 28 -17.86 0.30 -17.21
C TRP A 28 -18.02 1.83 -17.18
N ILE A 29 -17.28 2.40 -16.22
CA ILE A 29 -17.17 3.83 -15.88
C ILE A 29 -16.64 4.60 -17.11
N ASN A 30 -17.18 5.79 -17.38
CA ASN A 30 -16.67 6.67 -18.44
C ASN A 30 -15.36 7.35 -17.98
N TRP A 31 -14.23 6.70 -18.30
CA TRP A 31 -12.88 7.12 -17.90
C TRP A 31 -12.31 8.29 -18.71
N THR A 32 -12.96 8.69 -19.80
CA THR A 32 -12.43 9.67 -20.77
C THR A 32 -12.03 11.00 -20.11
N ASN A 33 -12.82 11.48 -19.15
CA ASN A 33 -12.52 12.73 -18.43
C ASN A 33 -11.48 12.57 -17.31
N CYS A 34 -11.42 11.40 -16.67
CA CYS A 34 -10.39 11.11 -15.66
C CYS A 34 -9.02 10.99 -16.32
N PHE A 35 -9.01 10.42 -17.52
CA PHE A 35 -7.83 10.18 -18.33
C PHE A 35 -7.16 11.49 -18.80
N CYS A 36 -7.92 12.45 -19.35
CA CYS A 36 -7.34 13.72 -19.82
C CYS A 36 -6.62 14.49 -18.70
N ALA A 37 -7.18 14.49 -17.49
CA ALA A 37 -6.57 15.19 -16.35
C ALA A 37 -5.25 14.54 -15.88
N VAL A 38 -5.15 13.20 -15.97
CA VAL A 38 -3.90 12.48 -15.68
C VAL A 38 -2.86 12.82 -16.75
N VAL A 39 -3.24 12.79 -18.03
CA VAL A 39 -2.32 13.14 -19.13
C VAL A 39 -1.87 14.59 -19.04
N GLU A 40 -2.74 15.54 -18.73
CA GLU A 40 -2.36 16.96 -18.54
C GLU A 40 -1.42 17.13 -17.35
N THR A 41 -1.69 16.46 -16.22
CA THR A 41 -0.81 16.49 -15.04
C THR A 41 0.56 15.89 -15.33
N VAL A 42 0.62 14.80 -16.11
CA VAL A 42 1.86 14.17 -16.54
C VAL A 42 2.57 15.02 -17.60
N ALA A 43 1.83 15.66 -18.52
CA ALA A 43 2.36 16.55 -19.54
C ALA A 43 3.04 17.79 -18.93
N GLU A 44 2.43 18.40 -17.90
CA GLU A 44 3.04 19.50 -17.13
C GLU A 44 4.29 19.06 -16.34
N ALA A 45 4.40 17.77 -16.01
CA ALA A 45 5.52 17.22 -15.26
C ALA A 45 6.82 17.07 -16.09
N PHE A 46 6.76 17.10 -17.42
CA PHE A 46 7.93 17.01 -18.31
C PHE A 46 8.82 18.27 -18.34
N VAL A 47 8.48 19.31 -17.58
CA VAL A 47 9.36 20.49 -17.37
C VAL A 47 10.50 20.16 -16.38
N ASP A 48 10.37 19.09 -15.60
CA ASP A 48 11.38 18.59 -14.67
C ASP A 48 12.30 17.57 -15.37
N PRO A 49 13.63 17.65 -15.23
CA PRO A 49 14.54 16.69 -15.85
C PRO A 49 14.51 15.30 -15.20
N ARG A 50 13.87 15.12 -14.04
CA ARG A 50 13.74 13.83 -13.37
C ARG A 50 12.73 12.93 -14.07
N PRO A 51 12.96 11.60 -14.12
CA PRO A 51 11.96 10.66 -14.61
C PRO A 51 10.66 10.75 -13.80
N VAL A 52 9.52 10.56 -14.47
CA VAL A 52 8.20 10.56 -13.83
C VAL A 52 7.97 9.22 -13.12
N LEU A 53 7.34 9.28 -11.94
CA LEU A 53 6.81 8.11 -11.23
C LEU A 53 5.38 8.41 -10.81
N ILE A 54 4.46 7.46 -11.05
CA ILE A 54 3.04 7.65 -10.75
C ILE A 54 2.62 6.69 -9.63
N CYS A 55 1.95 7.24 -8.61
CA CYS A 55 1.28 6.47 -7.57
C CYS A 55 -0.24 6.58 -7.76
N LEU A 56 -0.92 5.46 -8.03
CA LEU A 56 -2.38 5.38 -8.13
C LEU A 56 -2.97 4.64 -6.92
N MET A 57 -3.58 5.42 -6.03
CA MET A 57 -4.11 5.00 -4.74
C MET A 57 -5.65 4.97 -4.73
N GLY A 58 -6.25 4.19 -3.85
CA GLY A 58 -7.71 4.16 -3.69
C GLY A 58 -8.24 2.88 -3.02
N PRO A 59 -9.50 2.88 -2.53
CA PRO A 59 -10.06 1.74 -1.79
C PRO A 59 -10.39 0.55 -2.70
N THR A 60 -10.58 -0.63 -2.12
CA THR A 60 -11.03 -1.83 -2.86
C THR A 60 -12.31 -1.54 -3.63
N ALA A 61 -12.43 -2.05 -4.87
CA ALA A 61 -13.57 -1.82 -5.76
C ALA A 61 -13.76 -0.37 -6.27
N SER A 62 -12.73 0.49 -6.20
CA SER A 62 -12.78 1.85 -6.78
C SER A 62 -12.49 1.93 -8.28
N GLY A 63 -12.07 0.84 -8.93
CA GLY A 63 -11.71 0.84 -10.37
C GLY A 63 -10.24 1.20 -10.66
N LYS A 64 -9.35 1.11 -9.68
CA LYS A 64 -7.90 1.39 -9.85
C LYS A 64 -7.26 0.62 -11.00
N THR A 65 -7.52 -0.68 -11.08
CA THR A 65 -6.90 -1.57 -12.07
C THR A 65 -7.24 -1.13 -13.49
N ASP A 66 -8.52 -0.86 -13.77
CA ASP A 66 -8.99 -0.42 -15.09
C ASP A 66 -8.34 0.91 -15.51
N LEU A 67 -8.21 1.84 -14.56
CA LEU A 67 -7.53 3.11 -14.80
C LEU A 67 -6.02 2.92 -14.99
N ALA A 68 -5.39 2.05 -14.20
CA ALA A 68 -3.96 1.77 -14.30
C ALA A 68 -3.58 1.19 -15.66
N ILE A 69 -4.38 0.24 -16.16
CA ILE A 69 -4.17 -0.37 -17.50
C ILE A 69 -4.26 0.70 -18.59
N GLN A 70 -5.29 1.55 -18.55
CA GLN A 70 -5.44 2.65 -19.52
C GLN A 70 -4.28 3.65 -19.49
N ILE A 71 -3.73 3.93 -18.30
CA ILE A 71 -2.56 4.79 -18.15
C ILE A 71 -1.33 4.09 -18.73
N ALA A 72 -1.13 2.80 -18.41
CA ALA A 72 0.02 2.02 -18.86
C ALA A 72 0.11 1.91 -20.38
N GLU A 73 -1.00 1.64 -21.05
CA GLU A 73 -1.06 1.52 -22.51
C GLU A 73 -0.72 2.83 -23.23
N LYS A 74 -1.07 3.98 -22.64
CA LYS A 74 -0.94 5.27 -23.32
C LYS A 74 0.33 6.03 -22.96
N LEU A 75 0.89 5.79 -21.79
CA LEU A 75 2.11 6.45 -21.30
C LEU A 75 3.32 5.50 -21.23
N ASP A 76 3.21 4.31 -21.83
CA ASP A 76 4.22 3.23 -21.79
C ASP A 76 4.75 2.97 -20.37
N CYS A 77 3.81 2.76 -19.44
CA CYS A 77 4.15 2.47 -18.04
C CYS A 77 4.34 0.98 -17.80
N GLU A 78 5.13 0.64 -16.79
CA GLU A 78 5.11 -0.69 -16.18
C GLU A 78 4.42 -0.63 -14.82
N LEU A 79 3.47 -1.55 -14.58
CA LEU A 79 2.66 -1.59 -13.36
C LEU A 79 3.40 -2.31 -12.23
N VAL A 80 3.43 -1.68 -11.06
CA VAL A 80 3.96 -2.27 -9.83
C VAL A 80 2.82 -2.38 -8.81
N SER A 81 2.50 -3.60 -8.39
CA SER A 81 1.43 -3.85 -7.41
C SER A 81 1.80 -3.32 -6.02
N VAL A 82 0.88 -2.57 -5.41
CA VAL A 82 0.99 -2.07 -4.02
C VAL A 82 -0.14 -2.66 -3.17
N ASP A 83 -0.12 -3.98 -3.07
CA ASP A 83 -1.13 -4.77 -2.36
C ASP A 83 -0.48 -5.91 -1.56
N SER A 84 -0.77 -5.99 -0.26
CA SER A 84 -0.19 -6.99 0.63
C SER A 84 -0.73 -8.40 0.42
N ALA A 85 -1.83 -8.58 -0.31
CA ALA A 85 -2.42 -9.89 -0.61
C ALA A 85 -2.00 -10.40 -1.99
N LEU A 86 -1.87 -9.52 -2.99
CA LEU A 86 -1.52 -9.90 -4.37
C LEU A 86 -0.11 -10.48 -4.50
N VAL A 87 0.77 -10.25 -3.52
CA VAL A 87 2.13 -10.80 -3.50
C VAL A 87 2.19 -12.32 -3.39
N TYR A 88 1.12 -12.97 -2.91
CA TYR A 88 1.11 -14.40 -2.60
C TYR A 88 0.61 -15.26 -3.76
N ARG A 89 1.35 -16.33 -4.05
CA ARG A 89 0.94 -17.39 -4.99
C ARG A 89 -0.32 -18.11 -4.52
N SER A 90 -1.12 -18.56 -5.49
CA SER A 90 -2.33 -19.39 -5.26
C SER A 90 -3.46 -18.71 -4.48
N LEU A 91 -3.39 -17.39 -4.30
CA LEU A 91 -4.45 -16.53 -3.75
C LEU A 91 -4.97 -15.62 -4.86
N ASP A 92 -5.68 -16.17 -5.85
CA ASP A 92 -6.02 -15.49 -7.10
C ASP A 92 -7.42 -14.85 -7.04
N ILE A 93 -8.42 -15.64 -6.64
CA ILE A 93 -9.83 -15.26 -6.62
C ILE A 93 -10.09 -14.28 -5.49
N GLY A 94 -9.70 -14.63 -4.25
CA GLY A 94 -9.99 -13.82 -3.06
C GLY A 94 -9.30 -12.45 -3.06
N SER A 95 -8.14 -12.35 -3.68
CA SER A 95 -7.40 -11.09 -3.82
C SER A 95 -7.84 -10.27 -5.05
N ALA A 96 -8.58 -10.90 -5.98
CA ALA A 96 -8.91 -10.39 -7.31
C ALA A 96 -7.66 -9.98 -8.11
N LYS A 97 -6.80 -10.96 -8.40
CA LYS A 97 -5.64 -10.73 -9.25
C LYS A 97 -6.04 -10.20 -10.63
N PRO A 98 -5.33 -9.19 -11.16
CA PRO A 98 -5.58 -8.65 -12.48
C PRO A 98 -4.98 -9.55 -13.57
N ASP A 99 -5.67 -9.63 -14.72
CA ASP A 99 -5.17 -10.29 -15.94
C ASP A 99 -4.41 -9.27 -16.82
N TYR A 100 -3.38 -8.65 -16.23
CA TYR A 100 -2.47 -7.72 -16.93
C TYR A 100 -1.10 -7.77 -16.24
N PRO A 101 0.03 -7.69 -16.96
CA PRO A 101 1.36 -7.77 -16.34
C PRO A 101 1.58 -6.74 -15.22
N HIS A 102 1.82 -7.21 -14.01
CA HIS A 102 2.21 -6.39 -12.86
C HIS A 102 3.43 -7.02 -12.18
N HIS A 103 4.37 -6.17 -11.78
CA HIS A 103 5.41 -6.56 -10.84
C HIS A 103 4.83 -6.74 -9.43
N LEU A 104 5.52 -7.53 -8.60
CA LEU A 104 5.15 -7.82 -7.20
C LEU A 104 3.82 -8.56 -7.03
N ILE A 105 3.42 -9.32 -8.05
CA ILE A 105 2.37 -10.34 -7.95
C ILE A 105 3.03 -11.72 -7.98
N ASP A 106 2.53 -12.67 -7.18
CA ASP A 106 3.01 -14.06 -7.16
C ASP A 106 4.50 -14.26 -6.79
N ILE A 107 5.07 -13.31 -6.07
CA ILE A 107 6.48 -13.32 -5.66
C ILE A 107 6.76 -14.11 -4.37
N ARG A 108 5.73 -14.44 -3.58
CA ARG A 108 5.88 -15.13 -2.27
C ARG A 108 4.99 -16.36 -2.16
N ASP A 109 5.45 -17.36 -1.41
CA ASP A 109 4.55 -18.42 -0.94
C ASP A 109 3.66 -17.89 0.20
N PRO A 110 2.41 -18.34 0.36
CA PRO A 110 1.57 -17.98 1.50
C PRO A 110 2.19 -18.18 2.90
N LEU A 111 3.19 -19.07 3.04
CA LEU A 111 3.93 -19.25 4.30
C LEU A 111 5.03 -18.20 4.54
N ASP A 112 5.50 -17.54 3.48
CA ASP A 112 6.57 -16.56 3.57
C ASP A 112 6.02 -15.22 4.07
N ILE A 113 6.68 -14.60 5.05
CA ILE A 113 6.28 -13.26 5.50
C ILE A 113 6.75 -12.23 4.48
N TYR A 114 5.84 -11.35 4.05
CA TYR A 114 6.16 -10.15 3.28
C TYR A 114 5.86 -8.87 4.07
N THR A 115 6.91 -8.10 4.38
CA THR A 115 6.82 -6.91 5.22
C THR A 115 6.80 -5.62 4.41
N ALA A 116 6.46 -4.52 5.07
CA ALA A 116 6.56 -3.19 4.45
C ALA A 116 8.02 -2.84 4.06
N ALA A 117 9.02 -3.34 4.79
CA ALA A 117 10.43 -3.14 4.47
C ALA A 117 10.85 -3.90 3.21
N ASP A 118 10.33 -5.13 3.04
CA ASP A 118 10.55 -5.92 1.82
C ASP A 118 9.95 -5.19 0.61
N PHE A 119 8.70 -4.73 0.76
CA PHE A 119 8.04 -3.93 -0.27
C PHE A 119 8.81 -2.65 -0.63
N GLU A 120 9.27 -1.87 0.35
CA GLU A 120 10.06 -0.66 0.12
C GLU A 120 11.29 -0.97 -0.74
N THR A 121 12.04 -2.00 -0.36
CA THR A 121 13.25 -2.44 -1.06
C THR A 121 12.94 -2.86 -2.51
N ASP A 122 11.94 -3.72 -2.68
CA ASP A 122 11.56 -4.26 -3.98
C ASP A 122 11.00 -3.18 -4.90
N ALA A 123 10.14 -2.28 -4.37
CA ALA A 123 9.54 -1.19 -5.13
C ALA A 123 10.57 -0.14 -5.57
N HIS A 124 11.53 0.23 -4.70
CA HIS A 124 12.61 1.16 -5.08
C HIS A 124 13.52 0.58 -6.15
N LYS A 125 13.84 -0.71 -6.06
CA LYS A 125 14.62 -1.42 -7.07
C LYS A 125 13.88 -1.40 -8.41
N LEU A 126 12.62 -1.82 -8.43
CA LEU A 126 11.79 -1.83 -9.64
C LEU A 126 11.61 -0.45 -10.25
N ALA A 127 11.37 0.59 -9.45
CA ALA A 127 11.22 1.95 -9.95
C ALA A 127 12.47 2.41 -10.72
N LYS A 128 13.67 2.10 -10.21
CA LYS A 128 14.94 2.40 -10.89
C LYS A 128 15.12 1.58 -12.16
N GLU A 129 14.81 0.28 -12.12
CA GLU A 129 14.94 -0.61 -13.28
C GLU A 129 13.99 -0.24 -14.42
N ILE A 130 12.72 0.05 -14.10
CA ILE A 130 11.70 0.49 -15.06
C ILE A 130 12.11 1.80 -15.70
N SER A 131 12.54 2.78 -14.89
CA SER A 131 13.00 4.06 -15.40
C SER A 131 14.29 3.93 -16.22
N GLY A 132 15.20 3.03 -15.85
CA GLY A 132 16.40 2.72 -16.63
C GLY A 132 16.10 2.13 -18.02
N ARG A 133 14.92 1.54 -18.21
CA ARG A 133 14.39 1.11 -19.52
C ARG A 133 13.68 2.23 -20.30
N GLY A 134 13.66 3.45 -19.77
CA GLY A 134 12.95 4.59 -20.38
C GLY A 134 11.43 4.58 -20.16
N LYS A 135 10.92 3.68 -19.31
CA LYS A 135 9.49 3.54 -19.01
C LYS A 135 9.10 4.23 -17.71
N ILE A 136 7.81 4.47 -17.53
CA ILE A 136 7.28 5.11 -16.32
C ILE A 136 6.86 4.04 -15.30
N PRO A 137 7.44 4.00 -14.08
CA PRO A 137 6.91 3.16 -13.01
C PRO A 137 5.56 3.69 -12.53
N LEU A 138 4.53 2.85 -12.61
CA LEU A 138 3.17 3.12 -12.13
C LEU A 138 2.82 2.19 -10.97
N LEU A 139 2.95 2.70 -9.75
CA LEU A 139 2.63 1.99 -8.52
C LEU A 139 1.12 2.06 -8.27
N VAL A 140 0.43 0.93 -8.29
CA VAL A 140 -1.04 0.86 -8.16
C VAL A 140 -1.45 -0.04 -7.00
N GLY A 141 -2.32 0.44 -6.12
CA GLY A 141 -2.84 -0.41 -5.04
C GLY A 141 -3.63 0.28 -3.95
N GLY A 142 -3.99 -0.50 -2.93
CA GLY A 142 -4.80 -0.07 -1.78
C GLY A 142 -4.05 -0.06 -0.45
N THR A 143 -2.83 -0.59 -0.39
CA THR A 143 -2.10 -0.72 0.89
C THR A 143 -1.40 0.58 1.23
N MET A 144 -2.12 1.50 1.91
CA MET A 144 -1.60 2.84 2.22
C MET A 144 -0.34 2.82 3.08
N LEU A 145 -0.14 1.78 3.91
CA LEU A 145 1.11 1.60 4.65
C LEU A 145 2.29 1.41 3.69
N TYR A 146 2.14 0.63 2.62
CA TYR A 146 3.20 0.40 1.64
C TYR A 146 3.55 1.68 0.86
N PHE A 147 2.54 2.45 0.43
CA PHE A 147 2.79 3.78 -0.14
C PHE A 147 3.51 4.70 0.84
N LYS A 148 3.10 4.68 2.11
CA LYS A 148 3.74 5.50 3.14
C LYS A 148 5.22 5.15 3.30
N VAL A 149 5.57 3.87 3.43
CA VAL A 149 6.99 3.50 3.59
C VAL A 149 7.79 3.78 2.31
N PHE A 150 7.20 3.61 1.13
CA PHE A 150 7.88 3.92 -0.13
C PHE A 150 8.15 5.42 -0.30
N LEU A 151 7.19 6.27 0.07
CA LEU A 151 7.32 7.73 -0.08
C LEU A 151 8.14 8.37 1.05
N GLU A 152 7.95 7.94 2.29
CA GLU A 152 8.53 8.55 3.48
C GLU A 152 9.74 7.80 4.06
N GLY A 153 9.97 6.56 3.62
CA GLY A 153 10.99 5.64 4.14
C GLY A 153 10.54 4.82 5.36
N LEU A 154 11.25 3.72 5.65
CA LEU A 154 11.14 2.98 6.91
C LEU A 154 12.40 3.12 7.76
N ALA A 155 12.24 3.20 9.08
CA ALA A 155 13.38 3.17 9.98
C ALA A 155 13.99 1.78 9.83
N ALA A 156 15.32 1.72 9.72
CA ALA A 156 16.12 0.50 9.80
C ALA A 156 16.07 -0.08 11.23
N MET A 157 14.86 -0.37 11.70
CA MET A 157 14.60 -0.98 12.98
C MET A 157 14.91 -2.46 12.86
N PRO A 158 15.55 -3.06 13.88
CA PRO A 158 15.73 -4.50 13.90
C PRO A 158 14.36 -5.19 13.83
N ALA A 159 14.33 -6.34 13.14
CA ALA A 159 13.21 -7.26 13.23
C ALA A 159 13.00 -7.61 14.71
N THR A 160 11.75 -7.57 15.20
CA THR A 160 11.50 -8.01 16.58
C THR A 160 11.75 -9.51 16.63
N ASN A 161 12.69 -9.95 17.48
CA ASN A 161 12.95 -11.37 17.71
C ASN A 161 11.65 -12.06 18.15
N ARG A 162 11.34 -13.21 17.53
CA ARG A 162 10.15 -14.02 17.84
C ARG A 162 10.06 -14.36 19.33
N ASP A 163 11.19 -14.65 19.97
CA ASP A 163 11.24 -15.02 21.39
C ASP A 163 10.86 -13.82 22.28
N VAL A 164 11.35 -12.63 21.94
CA VAL A 164 11.01 -11.38 22.65
C VAL A 164 9.52 -11.08 22.50
N ARG A 165 8.97 -11.29 21.30
CA ARG A 165 7.54 -11.09 21.06
C ARG A 165 6.69 -12.06 21.87
N GLN A 166 7.06 -13.35 21.90
CA GLN A 166 6.37 -14.34 22.70
C GLN A 166 6.46 -14.05 24.20
N ALA A 167 7.61 -13.59 24.69
CA ALA A 167 7.76 -13.19 26.08
C ALA A 167 6.80 -12.03 26.45
N ILE A 168 6.71 -11.01 25.60
CA ILE A 168 5.78 -9.89 25.80
C ILE A 168 4.32 -10.38 25.78
N GLU A 169 3.97 -11.27 24.85
CA GLU A 169 2.61 -11.84 24.77
C GLU A 169 2.25 -12.66 26.02
N ARG A 170 3.20 -13.43 26.57
CA ARG A 170 3.01 -14.15 27.86
C ARG A 170 2.81 -13.18 29.03
N GLU A 171 3.66 -12.16 29.14
CA GLU A 171 3.50 -11.13 30.18
C GLU A 171 2.16 -10.39 30.05
N ALA A 172 1.73 -10.10 28.82
CA ALA A 172 0.43 -9.48 28.55
C ALA A 172 -0.73 -10.40 28.91
N ALA A 173 -0.60 -11.71 28.73
CA ALA A 173 -1.61 -12.68 29.12
C ALA A 173 -1.74 -12.79 30.65
N GLU A 174 -0.63 -12.71 31.38
CA GLU A 174 -0.61 -12.80 32.85
C GLU A 174 -1.03 -11.49 33.54
N ARG A 175 -0.62 -10.34 33.01
CA ARG A 175 -0.74 -9.02 33.68
C ARG A 175 -1.59 -7.99 32.93
N GLY A 176 -2.00 -8.31 31.70
CA GLY A 176 -2.77 -7.44 30.84
C GLY A 176 -1.93 -6.45 30.01
N TRP A 177 -2.50 -5.98 28.90
CA TRP A 177 -1.88 -4.95 28.05
C TRP A 177 -1.66 -3.58 28.73
N PRO A 178 -2.49 -3.13 29.69
CA PRO A 178 -2.17 -1.92 30.45
C PRO A 178 -0.84 -1.99 31.20
N TYR A 179 -0.46 -3.18 31.70
CA TYR A 179 0.86 -3.39 32.31
C TYR A 179 1.99 -3.20 31.29
N ILE A 180 1.85 -3.77 30.09
CA ILE A 180 2.82 -3.61 29.00
C ILE A 180 2.93 -2.14 28.56
N HIS A 181 1.82 -1.42 28.49
CA HIS A 181 1.80 0.01 28.20
C HIS A 181 2.57 0.81 29.27
N ALA A 182 2.37 0.50 30.56
CA ALA A 182 3.13 1.11 31.64
C ALA A 182 4.63 0.81 31.55
N GLN A 183 5.02 -0.42 31.19
CA GLN A 183 6.43 -0.76 30.95
C GLN A 183 7.02 0.05 29.79
N LEU A 184 6.26 0.22 28.69
CA LEU A 184 6.68 1.07 27.58
C LEU A 184 6.83 2.53 28.01
N ALA A 185 5.94 3.04 28.86
CA ALA A 185 5.99 4.42 29.34
C ALA A 185 7.24 4.74 30.16
N LEU A 186 7.84 3.74 30.83
CA LEU A 186 9.10 3.92 31.57
C LEU A 186 10.31 4.10 30.64
N VAL A 187 10.30 3.45 29.48
CA VAL A 187 11.47 3.42 28.57
C VAL A 187 11.32 4.35 27.37
N ASP A 188 10.10 4.52 26.85
CA ASP A 188 9.76 5.40 25.73
C ASP A 188 8.43 6.13 26.00
N PRO A 189 8.45 7.18 26.85
CA PRO A 189 7.26 7.96 27.20
C PRO A 189 6.57 8.57 25.97
N GLN A 190 7.36 8.97 24.97
CA GLN A 190 6.84 9.59 23.74
C GLN A 190 6.03 8.60 22.91
N SER A 191 6.51 7.36 22.74
CA SER A 191 5.73 6.32 22.07
C SER A 191 4.51 5.89 22.89
N ALA A 192 4.67 5.74 24.21
CA ALA A 192 3.55 5.36 25.09
C ALA A 192 2.41 6.37 25.08
N ALA A 193 2.70 7.67 25.03
CA ALA A 193 1.68 8.73 24.92
C ALA A 193 0.89 8.66 23.60
N ARG A 194 1.51 8.17 22.52
CA ARG A 194 0.87 8.04 21.19
C ARG A 194 0.09 6.74 21.02
N LEU A 195 0.46 5.69 21.75
CA LEU A 195 -0.12 4.35 21.60
C LEU A 195 -1.22 4.12 22.63
N HIS A 196 -2.41 3.78 22.13
CA HIS A 196 -3.51 3.37 23.01
C HIS A 196 -3.17 2.07 23.74
N PRO A 197 -3.51 1.91 25.05
CA PRO A 197 -3.23 0.69 25.82
C PRO A 197 -3.80 -0.60 25.21
N ASN A 198 -4.84 -0.50 24.40
CA ASN A 198 -5.47 -1.67 23.74
C ASN A 198 -4.81 -2.05 22.40
N HIS A 199 -3.80 -1.31 21.93
CA HIS A 199 -3.12 -1.60 20.67
C HIS A 199 -2.01 -2.64 20.86
N SER A 200 -2.41 -3.87 21.21
CA SER A 200 -1.54 -5.01 21.54
C SER A 200 -0.35 -5.17 20.59
N GLN A 201 -0.60 -5.20 19.29
CA GLN A 201 0.46 -5.36 18.29
C GLN A 201 1.45 -4.18 18.29
N ARG A 202 0.97 -2.93 18.42
CA ARG A 202 1.83 -1.74 18.41
C ARG A 202 2.64 -1.63 19.69
N LEU A 203 2.05 -1.99 20.82
CA LEU A 203 2.75 -2.05 22.11
C LEU A 203 3.82 -3.13 22.12
N SER A 204 3.48 -4.33 21.66
CA SER A 204 4.43 -5.44 21.53
C SER A 204 5.59 -5.07 20.60
N ARG A 205 5.32 -4.40 19.47
CA ARG A 205 6.38 -3.90 18.59
C ARG A 205 7.26 -2.86 19.26
N ALA A 206 6.67 -1.83 19.88
CA ALA A 206 7.43 -0.73 20.48
C ALA A 206 8.34 -1.21 21.63
N LEU A 207 7.78 -2.01 22.54
CA LEU A 207 8.54 -2.58 23.65
C LEU A 207 9.53 -3.65 23.16
N GLY A 208 9.15 -4.45 22.17
CA GLY A 208 10.01 -5.47 21.57
C GLY A 208 11.24 -4.90 20.88
N VAL A 209 11.13 -3.74 20.20
CA VAL A 209 12.27 -3.01 19.63
C VAL A 209 13.26 -2.62 20.73
N TYR A 210 12.76 -2.03 21.82
CA TYR A 210 13.60 -1.63 22.94
C TYR A 210 14.26 -2.85 23.62
N ARG A 211 13.51 -3.90 23.93
CA ARG A 211 14.06 -5.11 24.55
C ARG A 211 15.08 -5.85 23.69
N SER A 212 14.96 -5.76 22.36
CA SER A 212 15.89 -6.42 21.45
C SER A 212 17.15 -5.60 21.18
N SER A 213 17.07 -4.26 21.21
CA SER A 213 18.15 -3.37 20.75
C SER A 213 18.71 -2.44 21.81
N GLY A 214 18.02 -2.25 22.93
CA GLY A 214 18.31 -1.22 23.93
C GLY A 214 17.94 0.21 23.48
N ILE A 215 17.52 0.41 22.22
CA ILE A 215 17.17 1.70 21.64
C ILE A 215 15.65 1.80 21.51
N THR A 216 15.08 2.94 21.88
CA THR A 216 13.63 3.13 21.88
C THR A 216 13.07 3.29 20.47
N LEU A 217 11.78 3.00 20.28
CA LEU A 217 11.11 3.17 18.98
C LEU A 217 11.18 4.62 18.51
N THR A 218 10.99 5.58 19.43
CA THR A 218 11.14 7.01 19.15
C THR A 218 12.54 7.36 18.63
N GLN A 219 13.60 6.81 19.22
CA GLN A 219 14.98 7.07 18.79
C GLN A 219 15.25 6.54 17.38
N TRP A 220 14.80 5.31 17.08
CA TRP A 220 14.89 4.74 15.74
C TRP A 220 14.15 5.59 14.69
N GLN A 221 12.95 6.09 15.03
CA GLN A 221 12.19 6.96 14.12
C GLN A 221 12.88 8.29 13.84
N ARG A 222 13.62 8.87 14.81
CA ARG A 222 14.37 10.12 14.56
C ARG A 222 15.52 9.94 13.58
N GLN A 223 16.12 8.75 13.52
CA GLN A 223 17.19 8.44 12.58
C GLN A 223 16.69 8.28 11.13
N GLN A 224 15.37 8.20 10.88
CA GLN A 224 14.76 8.04 9.55
C GLN A 224 15.00 9.19 8.59
N GLY A 225 15.13 10.43 9.09
CA GLY A 225 15.14 11.63 8.24
C GLY A 225 16.34 11.75 7.28
N GLN A 226 17.18 10.71 7.17
CA GLN A 226 18.43 10.68 6.42
C GLN A 226 18.42 9.71 5.22
N GLN A 227 17.33 8.98 4.98
CA GLN A 227 17.22 8.07 3.82
C GLN A 227 16.77 8.82 2.55
N ALA A 228 17.29 8.37 1.41
CA ALA A 228 16.92 8.88 0.09
C ALA A 228 15.47 8.52 -0.22
N ARG A 229 14.71 9.51 -0.67
CA ARG A 229 13.28 9.39 -0.98
C ARG A 229 13.06 9.27 -2.49
N PRO A 230 11.90 8.75 -2.94
CA PRO A 230 11.59 8.74 -4.37
C PRO A 230 11.66 10.15 -4.99
N GLU A 231 11.24 11.17 -4.25
CA GLU A 231 11.27 12.58 -4.68
C GLU A 231 12.68 13.11 -4.97
N ASP A 232 13.75 12.49 -4.45
CA ASP A 232 15.13 12.89 -4.76
C ASP A 232 15.54 12.51 -6.18
N HIS A 233 14.90 11.49 -6.76
CA HIS A 233 15.26 10.91 -8.06
C HIS A 233 14.13 10.97 -9.10
N PHE A 234 12.89 11.10 -8.67
CA PHE A 234 11.70 11.06 -9.50
C PHE A 234 10.85 12.30 -9.32
N ARG A 235 10.15 12.67 -10.39
CA ARG A 235 8.98 13.54 -10.31
C ARG A 235 7.76 12.68 -9.94
N VAL A 236 7.45 12.61 -8.66
CA VAL A 236 6.35 11.79 -8.13
C VAL A 236 5.00 12.47 -8.35
N ILE A 237 4.07 11.77 -8.99
CA ILE A 237 2.66 12.18 -9.18
C ILE A 237 1.78 11.26 -8.35
N GLN A 238 0.99 11.82 -7.45
CA GLN A 238 0.12 11.06 -6.56
C GLN A 238 -1.34 11.23 -6.98
N LEU A 239 -2.01 10.14 -7.32
CA LEU A 239 -3.39 10.11 -7.78
C LEU A 239 -4.22 9.28 -6.80
N ALA A 240 -5.38 9.79 -6.41
CA ALA A 240 -6.32 9.05 -5.58
C ALA A 240 -7.65 8.88 -6.32
N ILE A 241 -8.13 7.65 -6.44
CA ILE A 241 -9.44 7.35 -7.03
C ILE A 241 -10.42 6.83 -5.99
N CYS A 242 -11.58 7.47 -5.92
CA CYS A 242 -12.66 7.06 -5.04
C CYS A 242 -14.02 7.43 -5.68
N PRO A 243 -15.06 6.58 -5.58
CA PRO A 243 -16.43 7.00 -5.85
C PRO A 243 -16.81 8.17 -4.94
N ALA A 244 -17.66 9.09 -5.42
CA ALA A 244 -18.08 10.21 -4.58
C ALA A 244 -19.05 9.75 -3.47
N ASP A 245 -19.88 8.76 -3.78
CA ASP A 245 -20.80 8.15 -2.83
C ASP A 245 -20.23 6.83 -2.24
N ARG A 246 -20.21 6.77 -0.91
CA ARG A 246 -19.81 5.57 -0.15
C ARG A 246 -20.76 4.40 -0.38
N ALA A 247 -22.04 4.64 -0.64
CA ALA A 247 -23.01 3.57 -0.91
C ALA A 247 -22.66 2.81 -2.20
N VAL A 248 -22.16 3.51 -3.21
CA VAL A 248 -21.66 2.90 -4.46
C VAL A 248 -20.50 1.96 -4.18
N LEU A 249 -19.56 2.36 -3.31
CA LEU A 249 -18.43 1.51 -2.93
C LEU A 249 -18.91 0.22 -2.25
N HIS A 250 -19.82 0.32 -1.28
CA HIS A 250 -20.38 -0.84 -0.59
C HIS A 250 -21.12 -1.78 -1.53
N HIS A 251 -21.91 -1.24 -2.46
CA HIS A 251 -22.61 -2.04 -3.45
C HIS A 251 -21.62 -2.81 -4.35
N ARG A 252 -20.57 -2.14 -4.85
CA ARG A 252 -19.54 -2.80 -5.66
C ARG A 252 -18.77 -3.86 -4.88
N ILE A 253 -18.47 -3.63 -3.61
CA ILE A 253 -17.83 -4.63 -2.74
C ILE A 253 -18.72 -5.87 -2.63
N SER A 254 -20.01 -5.68 -2.37
CA SER A 254 -20.97 -6.80 -2.26
C SER A 254 -21.04 -7.61 -3.56
N GLN A 255 -21.21 -6.95 -4.70
CA GLN A 255 -21.27 -7.62 -6.01
C GLN A 255 -19.99 -8.38 -6.33
N ARG A 256 -18.83 -7.79 -6.02
CA ARG A 256 -17.53 -8.41 -6.24
C ARG A 256 -17.35 -9.66 -5.36
N PHE A 257 -17.81 -9.62 -4.12
CA PHE A 257 -17.76 -10.78 -3.23
C PHE A 257 -18.63 -11.93 -3.75
N GLU A 258 -19.86 -11.66 -4.20
CA GLU A 258 -20.72 -12.67 -4.81
C GLU A 258 -20.08 -13.30 -6.06
N ALA A 259 -19.43 -12.47 -6.90
CA ALA A 259 -18.69 -12.95 -8.06
C ALA A 259 -17.52 -13.86 -7.68
N MET A 260 -16.76 -13.53 -6.62
CA MET A 260 -15.69 -14.38 -6.10
C MET A 260 -16.23 -15.74 -5.62
N MET A 261 -17.34 -15.74 -4.88
CA MET A 261 -17.99 -16.97 -4.42
C MET A 261 -18.40 -17.86 -5.58
N ALA A 262 -19.03 -17.27 -6.61
CA ALA A 262 -19.42 -17.99 -7.82
C ALA A 262 -18.21 -18.51 -8.62
N ALA A 263 -17.07 -17.82 -8.59
CA ALA A 263 -15.84 -18.22 -9.25
C ALA A 263 -15.06 -19.33 -8.53
N GLY A 264 -15.53 -19.80 -7.36
CA GLY A 264 -14.90 -20.89 -6.62
C GLY A 264 -13.96 -20.44 -5.51
N PHE A 265 -14.11 -19.22 -4.97
CA PHE A 265 -13.29 -18.72 -3.86
C PHE A 265 -13.24 -19.68 -2.66
N LEU A 266 -14.35 -20.36 -2.34
CA LEU A 266 -14.37 -21.34 -1.25
C LEU A 266 -13.43 -22.52 -1.50
N ALA A 267 -13.31 -22.97 -2.75
CA ALA A 267 -12.42 -24.05 -3.14
C ALA A 267 -10.95 -23.62 -3.06
N GLU A 268 -10.63 -22.39 -3.47
CA GLU A 268 -9.29 -21.79 -3.31
C GLU A 268 -8.84 -21.81 -1.84
N VAL A 269 -9.70 -21.33 -0.93
CA VAL A 269 -9.40 -21.32 0.50
C VAL A 269 -9.30 -22.74 1.07
N ALA A 270 -10.16 -23.66 0.62
CA ALA A 270 -10.11 -25.06 1.04
C ALA A 270 -8.79 -25.74 0.61
N ALA A 271 -8.29 -25.45 -0.59
CA ALA A 271 -7.03 -25.97 -1.08
C ALA A 271 -5.85 -25.45 -0.24
N LEU A 272 -5.85 -24.16 0.11
CA LEU A 272 -4.83 -23.59 0.99
C LEU A 272 -4.87 -24.21 2.39
N ARG A 273 -6.06 -24.42 2.95
CA ARG A 273 -6.24 -25.07 4.26
C ARG A 273 -5.81 -26.54 4.26
N ALA A 274 -5.93 -27.23 3.12
CA ALA A 274 -5.56 -28.64 2.99
C ALA A 274 -4.04 -28.85 2.86
N ARG A 275 -3.25 -27.78 2.72
CA ARG A 275 -1.80 -27.88 2.72
C ARG A 275 -1.31 -28.43 4.07
N SER A 276 -0.27 -29.24 4.01
CA SER A 276 0.30 -29.95 5.18
C SER A 276 1.47 -29.22 5.84
N ASP A 277 1.80 -28.02 5.37
CA ASP A 277 2.96 -27.22 5.74
C ASP A 277 2.62 -26.04 6.65
#